data_AF-A0A940XR98-F1
#
_entry.id   AF-A0A940XR98-F1
#
_cell.length_a   1.000
_cell.length_b   1.000
_cell.length_c   1.000
_cell.angle_alpha   90.00
_cell.angle_beta   90.00
_cell.angle_gamma   90.00
#
_symmetry.space_group_name_H-M   'P 1'
#
loop_
_entity.id
_entity.type
_entity.pdbx_description
1 polymer ?
#
loop_
_entity_poly.entity_id
_entity_poly.type
_entity_poly.pdbx_seq_one_letter_code
_entity_poly.pdbx_strand_id
1 'polypeptide(L)'
;MPVVTSLMSFLQDRWDEEQRDAALFHELDCPDPPQAGHVSHCWCPCPAQILGRLALHRRIVWDCEQRIRREQSRGVHWSVDSGRAFQIMKALALPYELHPAWQDTWHP
;
A
#
# COMPACT_ATOMS: atom_id res chain seq x y z
N MET A 1 16.09 -6.43 -12.97
CA MET A 1 15.95 -7.02 -11.62
C MET A 1 14.46 -7.21 -11.33
N PRO A 2 13.89 -8.39 -11.59
CA PRO A 2 12.45 -8.60 -11.55
C PRO A 2 11.83 -8.48 -10.14
N VAL A 3 12.61 -8.76 -9.07
CA VAL A 3 12.09 -8.85 -7.71
C VAL A 3 11.65 -7.50 -7.12
N VAL A 4 12.47 -6.45 -7.27
CA VAL A 4 12.12 -5.10 -6.75
C VAL A 4 10.94 -4.51 -7.52
N THR A 5 10.93 -4.68 -8.84
CA THR A 5 9.82 -4.26 -9.70
C THR A 5 8.54 -5.05 -9.39
N SER A 6 8.65 -6.35 -9.15
CA SER A 6 7.52 -7.20 -8.76
C SER A 6 6.95 -6.83 -7.40
N LEU A 7 7.80 -6.58 -6.39
CA LEU A 7 7.37 -6.15 -5.06
C LEU A 7 6.71 -4.77 -5.09
N MET A 8 7.23 -3.85 -5.90
CA MET A 8 6.62 -2.55 -6.09
C MET A 8 5.24 -2.66 -6.75
N SER A 9 5.13 -3.43 -7.83
CA SER A 9 3.84 -3.65 -8.51
C SER A 9 2.83 -4.26 -7.54
N PHE A 10 3.23 -5.27 -6.78
CA PHE A 10 2.40 -5.88 -5.75
C PHE A 10 1.87 -4.84 -4.76
N LEU A 11 2.74 -4.00 -4.19
CA LEU A 11 2.35 -2.96 -3.24
C LEU A 11 1.40 -1.92 -3.88
N GLN A 12 1.64 -1.55 -5.13
CA GLN A 12 0.78 -0.61 -5.86
C GLN A 12 -0.62 -1.18 -6.05
N ASP A 13 -0.74 -2.43 -6.50
CA ASP A 13 -2.03 -3.09 -6.69
C ASP A 13 -2.84 -3.14 -5.38
N ARG A 14 -2.17 -3.47 -4.27
CA ARG A 14 -2.82 -3.53 -2.94
C ARG A 14 -3.29 -2.17 -2.46
N TRP A 15 -2.52 -1.11 -2.72
CA TRP A 15 -2.89 0.24 -2.33
C TRP A 15 -3.95 0.85 -3.23
N ASP A 16 -4.03 0.46 -4.50
CA ASP A 16 -5.11 0.84 -5.39
C ASP A 16 -6.43 0.16 -4.99
N GLU A 17 -6.38 -1.05 -4.43
CA GLU A 17 -7.53 -1.69 -3.78
C GLU A 17 -7.95 -0.97 -2.50
N GLU A 18 -7.05 -0.75 -1.54
CA GLU A 18 -7.40 -0.01 -0.30
C GLU A 18 -7.93 1.39 -0.60
N GLN A 19 -7.42 2.05 -1.64
CA GLN A 19 -7.93 3.36 -2.06
C GLN A 19 -9.37 3.29 -2.58
N ARG A 20 -9.73 2.23 -3.32
CA ARG A 20 -11.11 2.00 -3.77
C ARG A 20 -12.02 1.68 -2.58
N ASP A 21 -11.57 0.83 -1.67
CA ASP A 21 -12.33 0.48 -0.47
C ASP A 21 -12.56 1.69 0.44
N ALA A 22 -11.56 2.57 0.57
CA ALA A 22 -11.70 3.82 1.31
C ALA A 22 -12.79 4.74 0.71
N ALA A 23 -13.00 4.71 -0.61
CA ALA A 23 -14.07 5.47 -1.25
C ALA A 23 -15.46 4.90 -0.94
N LEU A 24 -15.56 3.58 -0.71
CA LEU A 24 -16.79 2.87 -0.38
C LEU A 24 -17.02 2.70 1.13
N PHE A 25 -16.08 3.16 1.97
CA PHE A 25 -16.10 2.93 3.42
C PHE A 25 -17.43 3.30 4.09
N HIS A 26 -18.05 4.41 3.67
CA HIS A 26 -19.33 4.84 4.24
C HIS A 26 -20.52 3.94 3.90
N GLU A 27 -20.42 3.15 2.83
CA GLU A 27 -21.44 2.20 2.39
C GLU A 27 -21.29 0.83 3.07
N LEU A 28 -20.07 0.48 3.50
CA LEU A 28 -19.72 -0.88 3.94
C LEU A 28 -19.42 -0.99 5.43
N ASP A 29 -18.63 -0.07 5.98
CA ASP A 29 -17.94 -0.27 7.27
C ASP A 29 -18.13 0.88 8.26
N CYS A 30 -18.85 1.94 7.89
CA CYS A 30 -19.07 3.06 8.78
C CYS A 30 -20.02 2.66 9.93
N PRO A 31 -19.60 2.81 11.20
CA PRO A 31 -20.43 2.44 12.35
C PRO A 31 -21.64 3.37 12.54
N ASP A 32 -21.63 4.54 11.91
CA ASP A 32 -22.76 5.48 11.86
C ASP A 32 -22.99 5.91 10.40
N PRO A 33 -23.58 5.04 9.57
CA PRO A 33 -23.77 5.32 8.15
C PRO A 33 -24.84 6.41 7.96
N PRO A 34 -24.74 7.25 6.93
CA PRO A 34 -25.76 8.26 6.66
C PRO A 34 -27.13 7.58 6.49
N GLN A 35 -28.13 8.01 7.27
CA GLN A 35 -29.49 7.48 7.16
C GLN A 35 -30.02 7.69 5.74
N ALA A 36 -30.60 6.63 5.16
CA ALA A 36 -31.12 6.61 3.80
C ALA A 36 -32.02 7.84 3.53
N GLY A 37 -31.53 8.76 2.70
CA GLY A 37 -32.24 9.99 2.32
C GLY A 37 -31.51 11.29 2.66
N HIS A 38 -30.51 11.27 3.55
CA HIS A 38 -29.64 12.42 3.82
C HIS A 38 -28.19 12.09 3.50
N VAL A 39 -27.73 12.44 2.30
CA VAL A 39 -26.32 12.33 1.84
C VAL A 39 -25.40 13.32 2.57
N SER A 40 -25.86 13.93 3.67
CA SER A 40 -25.23 15.10 4.24
C SER A 40 -24.21 14.73 5.31
N HIS A 41 -23.05 14.29 4.83
CA HIS A 41 -21.75 14.43 5.48
C HIS A 41 -21.56 13.64 6.78
N CYS A 42 -21.27 12.34 6.65
CA CYS A 42 -20.52 11.66 7.70
C CYS A 42 -19.15 12.35 7.85
N TRP A 43 -18.83 12.81 9.06
CA TRP A 43 -17.55 13.47 9.41
C TRP A 43 -16.47 12.47 9.81
N CYS A 44 -16.64 11.19 9.47
CA CYS A 44 -15.69 10.15 9.80
C CYS A 44 -14.32 10.48 9.17
N PRO A 45 -13.24 10.58 9.97
CA PRO A 45 -11.92 10.86 9.43
C PRO A 45 -11.29 9.62 8.77
N CYS A 46 -11.91 8.44 8.88
CA CYS A 46 -11.31 7.17 8.48
C CYS A 46 -10.90 7.13 6.99
N PRO A 47 -11.75 7.51 6.01
CA PRO A 47 -11.33 7.53 4.61
C PRO A 47 -10.13 8.45 4.38
N ALA A 48 -10.16 9.65 4.94
CA ALA A 48 -9.06 10.61 4.81
C ALA A 48 -7.76 10.09 5.46
N GLN A 49 -7.85 9.40 6.59
CA GLN A 49 -6.70 8.78 7.26
C GLN A 49 -6.12 7.62 6.46
N ILE A 50 -6.96 6.76 5.87
CA ILE A 50 -6.51 5.67 4.99
C ILE A 50 -5.78 6.27 3.78
N LEU A 51 -6.39 7.24 3.09
CA LEU A 51 -5.77 7.90 1.93
C LEU A 51 -4.46 8.60 2.29
N GLY A 52 -4.40 9.29 3.44
CA GLY A 52 -3.18 9.92 3.94
C GLY A 52 -2.06 8.92 4.22
N ARG A 53 -2.40 7.76 4.81
CA ARG A 53 -1.45 6.66 5.04
C ARG A 53 -0.94 6.06 3.74
N LEU A 54 -1.83 5.80 2.78
CA LEU A 54 -1.46 5.28 1.46
C LEU A 54 -0.53 6.24 0.71
N ALA A 55 -0.80 7.55 0.75
CA ALA A 55 0.07 8.57 0.16
C ALA A 55 1.48 8.57 0.79
N LEU A 56 1.57 8.44 2.11
CA LEU A 56 2.85 8.30 2.81
C LEU A 56 3.60 7.03 2.38
N HIS A 57 2.92 5.88 2.35
CA HIS A 57 3.54 4.62 1.96
C HIS A 57 4.05 4.64 0.52
N ARG A 58 3.28 5.21 -0.42
CA ARG A 58 3.71 5.40 -1.83
C ARG A 58 5.00 6.20 -1.92
N ARG A 59 5.12 7.28 -1.13
CA ARG A 59 6.34 8.09 -1.07
C ARG A 59 7.52 7.29 -0.53
N ILE A 60 7.33 6.53 0.55
CA ILE A 60 8.38 5.69 1.14
C ILE A 60 8.88 4.66 0.12
N VAL A 61 7.97 3.97 -0.57
CA VAL A 61 8.35 2.95 -1.57
C VAL A 61 9.05 3.57 -2.76
N TRP A 62 8.57 4.71 -3.25
CA TRP A 62 9.26 5.46 -4.30
C TRP A 62 10.70 5.80 -3.89
N ASP A 63 10.90 6.36 -2.69
CA ASP A 63 12.24 6.69 -2.18
C ASP A 63 13.14 5.46 -2.04
N CYS A 64 12.59 4.33 -1.57
CA CYS A 64 13.30 3.05 -1.47
C CYS A 64 13.72 2.54 -2.86
N GLU A 65 12.81 2.58 -3.83
CA GLU A 65 13.08 2.14 -5.19
C GLU A 65 14.18 3.00 -5.84
N GLN A 66 14.09 4.33 -5.72
CA GLN A 66 15.08 5.23 -6.28
C GLN A 66 16.48 5.00 -5.68
N ARG A 67 16.58 4.68 -4.39
CA ARG A 67 17.85 4.33 -3.74
C ARG A 67 18.43 3.04 -4.33
N ILE A 68 17.62 1.99 -4.44
CA ILE A 68 18.04 0.72 -5.02
C ILE A 68 18.50 0.90 -6.47
N ARG A 69 17.72 1.62 -7.29
CA ARG A 69 18.06 1.91 -8.70
C ARG A 69 19.38 2.69 -8.83
N ARG A 70 19.62 3.67 -7.96
CA ARG A 70 20.85 4.49 -7.97
C ARG A 70 22.10 3.71 -7.59
N GLU A 71 22.00 2.76 -6.68
CA GLU A 71 23.16 1.95 -6.31
C GLU A 71 23.47 0.88 -7.35
N GLN A 72 22.44 0.31 -7.97
CA GLN A 72 22.58 -0.61 -9.08
C GLN A 72 23.28 0.04 -10.28
N SER A 73 22.93 1.30 -10.62
CA SER A 73 23.59 2.01 -11.71
C SER A 73 25.08 2.29 -11.44
N ARG A 74 25.51 2.23 -10.17
CA ARG A 74 26.91 2.34 -9.75
C ARG A 74 27.64 0.98 -9.71
N GLY A 75 26.96 -0.11 -10.07
CA GLY A 75 27.53 -1.47 -10.03
C GLY A 75 27.62 -2.08 -8.63
N VAL A 76 27.07 -1.42 -7.60
CA VAL A 76 27.01 -1.97 -6.25
C VAL A 76 25.78 -2.87 -6.18
N HIS A 77 26.00 -4.18 -6.02
CA HIS A 77 24.89 -5.11 -6.17
C HIS A 77 23.90 -5.03 -5.00
N TRP A 78 24.37 -4.73 -3.77
CA TRP A 78 23.56 -4.59 -2.55
C TRP A 78 24.35 -3.84 -1.46
N SER A 79 24.18 -2.53 -1.33
CA SER A 79 24.69 -1.83 -0.14
C SER A 79 23.79 -2.11 1.08
N VAL A 80 24.27 -1.75 2.27
CA VAL A 80 23.44 -1.76 3.50
C VAL A 80 22.17 -0.92 3.32
N ASP A 81 22.25 0.19 2.58
CA ASP A 81 21.11 1.09 2.36
C ASP A 81 20.10 0.51 1.38
N SER A 82 20.53 -0.14 0.29
CA SER A 82 19.62 -0.91 -0.57
C SER A 82 19.00 -2.10 0.16
N GLY A 83 19.77 -2.77 1.01
CA GLY A 83 19.29 -3.82 1.89
C GLY A 83 18.15 -3.32 2.78
N ARG A 84 18.36 -2.20 3.48
CA ARG A 84 17.33 -1.57 4.33
C ARG A 84 16.11 -1.11 3.52
N ALA A 85 16.32 -0.49 2.36
CA ALA A 85 15.23 -0.07 1.48
C ALA A 85 14.35 -1.25 1.06
N PHE A 86 14.96 -2.37 0.69
CA PHE A 86 14.22 -3.58 0.35
C PHE A 86 13.46 -4.17 1.55
N GLN A 87 14.06 -4.19 2.74
CA GLN A 87 13.40 -4.66 3.96
C GLN A 87 12.19 -3.78 4.33
N ILE A 88 12.28 -2.46 4.14
CA ILE A 88 11.14 -1.55 4.34
C ILE A 88 10.00 -1.92 3.37
N MET A 89 10.30 -2.14 2.10
CA MET A 89 9.29 -2.57 1.12
C MET A 89 8.65 -3.91 1.52
N LYS A 90 9.44 -4.89 1.97
CA LYS A 90 8.92 -6.18 2.45
C LYS A 90 8.05 -6.04 3.70
N ALA A 91 8.44 -5.17 4.64
CA ALA A 91 7.65 -4.91 5.84
C ALA A 91 6.29 -4.29 5.51
N LEU A 92 6.23 -3.40 4.51
CA LEU A 92 4.97 -2.83 4.01
C LEU A 92 4.10 -3.85 3.27
N ALA A 93 4.71 -4.87 2.66
CA ALA A 93 3.99 -5.95 1.97
C ALA A 93 3.40 -6.98 2.94
N LEU A 94 4.02 -7.15 4.11
CA LEU A 94 3.71 -8.22 5.05
C LEU A 94 2.24 -8.30 5.48
N PRO A 95 1.51 -7.19 5.76
CA PRO A 95 0.10 -7.27 6.12
C PRO A 95 -0.76 -7.91 5.02
N TYR A 96 -0.43 -7.66 3.74
CA TYR A 96 -1.13 -8.24 2.60
C TYR A 96 -0.73 -9.69 2.36
N GLU A 97 0.54 -10.05 2.57
CA GLU A 97 1.04 -11.42 2.43
C GLU A 97 0.46 -12.37 3.50
N LEU A 98 0.14 -11.86 4.70
CA LEU A 98 -0.30 -12.66 5.84
C LEU A 98 -1.82 -12.70 6.06
N HIS A 99 -2.61 -11.94 5.31
CA HIS A 99 -4.02 -11.81 5.62
C HIS A 99 -4.82 -13.05 5.17
N PRO A 100 -5.67 -13.68 6.02
CA PRO A 100 -6.34 -14.95 5.71
C PRO A 100 -7.19 -14.93 4.43
N ALA A 101 -7.98 -13.87 4.23
CA ALA A 101 -8.78 -13.67 3.00
C ALA A 101 -7.94 -13.61 1.70
N TRP A 102 -6.61 -13.51 1.82
CA TRP A 102 -5.69 -13.37 0.71
C TRP A 102 -5.06 -14.68 0.25
N GLN A 103 -4.98 -15.69 1.12
CA GLN A 103 -4.41 -16.99 0.75
C GLN A 103 -5.33 -17.79 -0.19
N ASP A 104 -6.64 -17.57 -0.13
CA ASP A 104 -7.62 -18.40 -0.84
C ASP A 104 -7.94 -17.94 -2.27
N THR A 105 -7.58 -16.71 -2.65
CA THR A 105 -8.20 -16.07 -3.83
C THR A 105 -7.22 -15.76 -4.98
N TRP A 106 -5.90 -15.76 -4.76
CA TRP A 106 -4.92 -15.19 -5.72
C TRP A 106 -3.61 -15.98 -5.90
N HIS A 107 -3.69 -17.30 -5.95
CA HIS A 107 -2.66 -18.06 -6.66
C HIS A 107 -3.04 -18.13 -8.15
N PRO A 108 -2.14 -17.75 -9.09
CA PRO A 108 -2.32 -18.09 -10.50
C PRO A 108 -2.41 -19.61 -10.69
#